data_AF-A0A0N5D0B6-F1
#
_entry.id   AF-A0A0N5D0B6-F1
#
_cell.length_a   1.000
_cell.length_b   1.000
_cell.length_c   1.000
_cell.angle_alpha   90.00
_cell.angle_beta   90.00
_cell.angle_gamma   90.00
#
_symmetry.space_group_name_H-M   'P 1'
#
loop_
_entity.id
_entity.type
_entity.pdbx_description
1 polymer ?
#
loop_
_entity_poly.entity_id
_entity_poly.type
_entity_poly.pdbx_seq_one_letter_code
_entity_poly.pdbx_strand_id
1 'polypeptide(L)'
;MVCSNELLIISNEKSEEVNDIFAKNAPDTQLGQAVTNLHLSWSQLVNDLLARTGYVPPTLEHIKEVAECAIRQLKDSCHDLTREFARVGLEWRLNHPEQALAEDLADYDQAILRQEKLLERASNIIRRQLIDGEDGKTSLEMD
;
A
#
# COMPACT_ATOMS: atom_id res chain seq x y z
N MET A 1 1.89 -20.43 -20.39
CA MET A 1 1.37 -19.11 -20.76
C MET A 1 -0.14 -19.12 -20.56
N VAL A 2 -0.60 -19.02 -19.30
CA VAL A 2 -2.04 -18.98 -18.94
C VAL A 2 -2.33 -18.00 -17.78
N CYS A 3 -1.32 -17.49 -17.06
CA CYS A 3 -1.54 -16.66 -15.86
C CYS A 3 -1.91 -15.19 -16.09
N SER A 4 -2.12 -14.72 -17.32
CA SER A 4 -2.38 -13.29 -17.57
C SER A 4 -3.85 -12.90 -17.60
N ASN A 5 -4.78 -13.85 -17.79
CA ASN A 5 -6.20 -13.53 -17.91
C ASN A 5 -6.96 -13.55 -16.58
N GLU A 6 -6.58 -14.41 -15.62
CA GLU A 6 -7.26 -14.48 -14.31
C GLU A 6 -6.97 -13.27 -13.41
N LEU A 7 -5.75 -12.70 -13.49
CA LEU A 7 -5.38 -11.46 -12.78
C LEU A 7 -6.13 -10.22 -13.30
N LEU A 8 -6.51 -10.22 -14.57
CA LEU A 8 -7.27 -9.14 -15.21
C LEU A 8 -8.75 -9.19 -14.83
N ILE A 9 -9.32 -10.39 -14.68
CA ILE A 9 -10.73 -10.58 -14.28
C ILE A 9 -10.93 -10.19 -12.81
N ILE A 10 -10.04 -10.62 -11.90
CA ILE A 10 -10.12 -10.26 -10.47
C ILE A 10 -9.95 -8.75 -10.25
N SER A 11 -9.15 -8.08 -11.07
CA SER A 11 -8.99 -6.62 -11.00
C SER A 11 -10.23 -5.88 -11.50
N ASN A 12 -10.93 -6.44 -12.50
CA ASN A 12 -12.11 -5.81 -13.09
C ASN A 12 -13.37 -6.00 -12.21
N GLU A 13 -13.56 -7.18 -11.62
CA GLU A 13 -14.68 -7.46 -10.70
C GLU A 13 -14.61 -6.62 -9.41
N LYS A 14 -13.41 -6.47 -8.82
CA LYS A 14 -13.23 -5.57 -7.66
C LYS A 14 -13.38 -4.09 -8.03
N SER A 15 -13.03 -3.71 -9.26
CA SER A 15 -13.20 -2.33 -9.76
C SER A 15 -14.68 -1.96 -9.90
N GLU A 16 -15.54 -2.90 -10.29
CA GLU A 16 -16.97 -2.66 -10.43
C GLU A 16 -17.67 -2.54 -9.07
N GLU A 17 -17.34 -3.40 -8.09
CA GLU A 17 -17.86 -3.29 -6.71
C GLU A 17 -17.47 -1.97 -6.03
N VAL A 18 -16.22 -1.55 -6.18
CA VAL A 18 -15.74 -0.28 -5.60
C VAL A 18 -16.46 0.92 -6.23
N ASN A 19 -16.66 0.91 -7.56
CA ASN A 19 -17.42 1.97 -8.23
C ASN A 19 -18.90 2.01 -7.79
N ASP A 20 -19.51 0.85 -7.54
CA ASP A 20 -20.90 0.77 -7.05
C ASP A 20 -21.05 1.25 -5.59
N ILE A 21 -20.00 1.06 -4.76
CA ILE A 21 -19.88 1.62 -3.41
C ILE A 21 -19.69 3.13 -3.43
N PHE A 22 -19.03 3.69 -4.45
CA PHE A 22 -18.94 5.14 -4.64
C PHE A 22 -20.21 5.74 -5.25
N ALA A 23 -20.93 4.97 -6.08
CA ALA A 23 -22.19 5.39 -6.70
C ALA A 23 -23.36 5.46 -5.71
N LYS A 24 -23.34 4.63 -4.65
CA LYS A 24 -24.16 4.79 -3.46
C LYS A 24 -23.41 5.71 -2.52
N ASN A 25 -23.82 6.98 -2.40
CA ASN A 25 -23.22 7.95 -1.47
C ASN A 25 -22.66 7.28 -0.21
N ALA A 26 -21.37 7.53 0.08
CA ALA A 26 -20.68 6.90 1.20
C ALA A 26 -21.55 7.01 2.48
N PRO A 27 -21.62 5.96 3.31
CA PRO A 27 -22.42 5.98 4.54
C PRO A 27 -22.08 7.23 5.35
N ASP A 28 -23.09 7.89 5.92
CA ASP A 28 -22.93 9.10 6.76
C ASP A 28 -22.24 8.73 8.09
N THR A 29 -20.94 8.50 7.97
CA THR A 29 -20.02 7.98 8.96
C THR A 29 -18.73 8.77 8.83
N GLN A 30 -17.96 8.86 9.92
CA GLN A 30 -16.69 9.60 9.90
C GLN A 30 -15.71 9.02 8.86
N LEU A 31 -15.67 7.70 8.68
CA LEU A 31 -14.88 7.04 7.64
C LEU A 31 -15.38 7.40 6.24
N GLY A 32 -16.69 7.32 5.99
CA GLY A 32 -17.30 7.69 4.71
C GLY A 32 -17.05 9.15 4.33
N GLN A 33 -17.11 10.06 5.31
CA GLN A 33 -16.76 11.46 5.12
C GLN A 33 -15.28 11.65 4.81
N ALA A 34 -14.38 10.93 5.51
CA ALA A 34 -12.94 11.00 5.23
C ALA A 34 -12.59 10.50 3.81
N VAL A 35 -13.24 9.42 3.36
CA VAL A 35 -13.13 8.92 1.98
C VAL A 35 -13.63 9.98 0.98
N THR A 36 -14.78 10.59 1.26
CA THR A 36 -15.36 11.64 0.41
C THR A 36 -14.43 12.85 0.32
N ASN A 37 -13.85 13.29 1.44
CA ASN A 37 -12.91 14.41 1.49
C ASN A 37 -11.62 14.11 0.70
N LEU A 38 -11.12 12.87 0.77
CA LEU A 38 -9.98 12.44 -0.05
C LEU A 38 -10.32 12.49 -1.55
N HIS A 39 -11.49 12.01 -1.94
CA HIS A 39 -11.93 12.05 -3.32
C HIS A 39 -12.09 13.50 -3.84
N LEU A 40 -12.65 14.40 -3.02
CA LEU A 40 -12.81 15.81 -3.35
C LEU A 40 -11.46 16.51 -3.51
N SER A 41 -10.52 16.31 -2.57
CA SER A 41 -9.18 16.90 -2.65
C SER A 41 -8.37 16.37 -3.84
N TRP A 42 -8.49 15.08 -4.16
CA TRP A 42 -7.91 14.50 -5.38
C TRP A 42 -8.52 15.11 -6.65
N SER A 43 -9.84 15.19 -6.73
CA SER A 43 -10.55 15.78 -7.87
C SER A 43 -10.17 17.24 -8.07
N GLN A 44 -10.04 18.00 -6.97
CA GLN A 44 -9.62 19.39 -7.00
C GLN A 44 -8.19 19.52 -7.55
N LEU A 45 -7.25 18.70 -7.08
CA LEU A 45 -5.87 18.69 -7.59
C LEU A 45 -5.83 18.40 -9.10
N VAL A 46 -6.58 17.40 -9.57
CA VAL A 46 -6.65 17.08 -11.00
C VAL A 46 -7.22 18.25 -11.81
N ASN A 47 -8.28 18.89 -11.32
CA ASN A 47 -8.85 20.07 -11.98
C ASN A 47 -7.88 21.25 -12.01
N ASP A 48 -7.13 21.49 -10.94
CA ASP A 48 -6.13 22.57 -10.87
C ASP A 48 -4.97 22.31 -11.85
N LEU A 49 -4.56 21.05 -12.01
CA LEU A 49 -3.53 20.65 -12.98
C LEU A 49 -4.01 20.74 -14.44
N LEU A 50 -5.30 20.50 -14.69
CA LEU A 50 -5.92 20.57 -16.02
C LEU A 50 -6.44 21.97 -16.37
N ALA A 51 -6.39 22.91 -15.44
CA ALA A 51 -6.91 24.25 -15.61
C ALA A 51 -6.23 24.94 -16.80
N ARG A 52 -7.05 25.43 -17.74
CA ARG A 52 -6.56 26.27 -18.84
C ARG A 52 -6.52 27.71 -18.37
N THR A 53 -5.41 28.39 -18.63
CA THR A 53 -5.30 29.81 -18.30
C THR A 53 -6.29 30.61 -19.14
N GLY A 54 -7.01 31.53 -18.51
CA GLY A 54 -7.90 32.46 -19.19
C GLY A 54 -7.12 33.50 -20.00
N TYR A 55 -7.74 34.65 -20.25
CA TYR A 55 -7.13 35.73 -21.04
C TYR A 55 -5.86 36.31 -20.40
N VAL A 56 -5.74 36.25 -19.07
CA VAL A 56 -4.55 36.65 -18.33
C VAL A 56 -3.91 35.40 -17.72
N PRO A 57 -2.66 35.06 -18.06
CA PRO A 57 -1.97 33.94 -17.45
C PRO A 57 -1.68 34.24 -15.96
N PRO A 58 -1.85 33.26 -15.06
CA PRO A 58 -1.50 33.42 -13.67
C PRO A 58 0.00 33.65 -13.49
N THR A 59 0.36 34.34 -12.40
CA THR A 59 1.76 34.54 -12.04
C THR A 59 2.37 33.21 -11.56
N LEU A 60 3.70 33.09 -11.67
CA LEU A 60 4.41 31.91 -11.17
C LEU A 60 4.16 31.67 -9.67
N GLU A 61 4.09 32.74 -8.87
CA GLU A 61 3.81 32.64 -7.44
C GLU A 61 2.40 32.11 -7.16
N HIS A 62 1.40 32.53 -7.94
CA HIS A 62 0.04 31.99 -7.81
C HIS A 62 -0.01 30.50 -8.16
N ILE A 63 0.67 30.07 -9.21
CA ILE A 63 0.73 28.64 -9.60
C ILE A 63 1.36 27.81 -8.48
N LYS A 64 2.46 28.30 -7.89
CA LYS A 64 3.11 27.62 -6.76
C LYS A 64 2.20 27.53 -5.54
N GLU A 65 1.55 28.63 -5.17
CA GLU A 65 0.64 28.68 -4.02
C GLU A 65 -0.52 27.69 -4.18
N VAL A 66 -1.15 27.65 -5.36
CA VAL A 66 -2.22 26.70 -5.67
C VAL A 66 -1.72 25.26 -5.58
N ALA A 67 -0.56 24.96 -6.17
CA ALA A 67 0.02 23.62 -6.11
C ALA A 67 0.34 23.19 -4.67
N GLU A 68 0.96 24.06 -3.87
CA GLU A 68 1.26 23.79 -2.47
C GLU A 68 -0.01 23.58 -1.64
N CYS A 69 -1.05 24.40 -1.88
CA CYS A 69 -2.33 24.28 -1.19
C CYS A 69 -3.02 22.96 -1.53
N ALA A 70 -3.12 22.61 -2.82
CA ALA A 70 -3.77 21.39 -3.27
C ALA A 70 -3.05 20.13 -2.76
N ILE A 71 -1.71 20.10 -2.81
CA ILE A 71 -0.92 18.99 -2.27
C ILE A 71 -1.10 18.86 -0.76
N ARG A 72 -1.11 19.99 -0.03
CA ARG A 72 -1.34 20.00 1.42
C ARG A 72 -2.73 19.45 1.76
N GLN A 73 -3.78 19.91 1.07
CA GLN A 73 -5.15 19.43 1.26
C GLN A 73 -5.30 17.94 0.98
N LEU A 74 -4.67 17.44 -0.09
CA LEU A 74 -4.67 16.01 -0.40
C LEU A 74 -3.98 15.20 0.70
N LYS A 75 -2.80 15.66 1.15
CA LYS A 75 -2.05 15.01 2.22
C LYS A 75 -2.85 14.97 3.53
N ASP A 76 -3.46 16.08 3.92
CA ASP A 76 -4.25 16.17 5.14
C ASP A 76 -5.47 15.22 5.06
N SER A 77 -6.13 15.15 3.92
CA SER A 77 -7.25 14.21 3.68
C SER A 77 -6.80 12.75 3.76
N CYS A 78 -5.60 12.40 3.25
CA CYS A 78 -5.02 11.06 3.41
C CYS A 78 -4.76 10.72 4.89
N HIS A 79 -4.26 11.67 5.67
CA HIS A 79 -4.03 11.47 7.11
C HIS A 79 -5.34 11.26 7.87
N ASP A 80 -6.36 12.05 7.57
CA ASP A 80 -7.67 11.91 8.20
C ASP A 80 -8.30 10.55 7.86
N LEU A 81 -8.21 10.11 6.60
CA LEU A 81 -8.67 8.78 6.21
C LEU A 81 -7.90 7.66 6.94
N THR A 82 -6.58 7.79 7.04
CA THR A 82 -5.74 6.82 7.75
C THR A 82 -6.14 6.72 9.23
N ARG A 83 -6.42 7.86 9.86
CA ARG A 83 -6.89 7.92 11.26
C ARG A 83 -8.22 7.19 11.42
N GLU A 84 -9.19 7.43 10.54
CA GLU A 84 -10.49 6.78 10.63
C GLU A 84 -10.41 5.27 10.37
N PHE A 85 -9.57 4.83 9.43
CA PHE A 85 -9.31 3.40 9.25
C PHE A 85 -8.70 2.76 10.48
N ALA A 86 -7.72 3.40 11.12
CA ALA A 86 -7.13 2.90 12.35
C ALA A 86 -8.18 2.80 13.48
N ARG A 87 -9.03 3.82 13.61
CA ARG A 87 -10.12 3.86 14.61
C ARG A 87 -11.13 2.74 14.39
N VAL A 88 -11.68 2.63 13.18
CA VAL A 88 -12.69 1.61 12.82
C VAL A 88 -12.08 0.21 12.90
N GLY A 89 -10.82 0.05 12.48
CA GLY A 89 -10.10 -1.22 12.59
C GLY A 89 -9.95 -1.67 14.03
N LEU A 90 -9.59 -0.76 14.95
CA LEU A 90 -9.52 -1.07 16.37
C LEU A 90 -10.89 -1.43 16.95
N GLU A 91 -11.93 -0.65 16.62
CA GLU A 91 -13.30 -0.90 17.04
C GLU A 91 -13.78 -2.28 16.57
N TRP A 92 -13.49 -2.64 15.31
CA TRP A 92 -13.82 -3.95 14.78
C TRP A 92 -13.13 -5.07 15.57
N ARG A 93 -11.82 -4.95 15.84
CA ARG A 93 -11.05 -5.96 16.59
C ARG A 93 -11.55 -6.14 18.03
N LEU A 94 -11.95 -5.06 18.69
CA LEU A 94 -12.54 -5.12 20.04
C LEU A 94 -13.88 -5.86 20.04
N ASN A 95 -14.67 -5.71 18.98
CA ASN A 95 -15.96 -6.38 18.83
C ASN A 95 -15.86 -7.82 18.28
N HIS A 96 -14.71 -8.19 17.71
CA HIS A 96 -14.47 -9.47 17.03
C HIS A 96 -13.12 -10.09 17.46
N PRO A 97 -12.91 -10.37 18.76
CA PRO A 97 -11.60 -10.75 19.28
C PRO A 97 -11.11 -12.11 18.74
N GLU A 98 -12.00 -13.07 18.49
CA GLU A 98 -11.62 -14.38 17.96
C GLU A 98 -11.17 -14.28 16.50
N GLN A 99 -11.88 -13.50 15.68
CA GLN A 99 -11.51 -13.26 14.30
C GLN A 99 -10.19 -12.49 14.21
N ALA A 100 -10.02 -11.46 15.04
CA ALA A 100 -8.78 -10.69 15.12
C ALA A 100 -7.58 -11.57 15.54
N LEU A 101 -7.77 -12.47 16.50
CA LEU A 101 -6.73 -13.42 16.90
C LEU A 101 -6.38 -14.39 15.77
N ALA A 102 -7.38 -14.89 15.04
CA ALA A 102 -7.15 -15.78 13.92
C ALA A 102 -6.35 -15.10 12.78
N GLU A 103 -6.64 -13.82 12.50
CA GLU A 103 -5.88 -13.00 11.56
C GLU A 103 -4.43 -12.83 12.01
N ASP A 104 -4.20 -12.47 13.28
CA ASP A 104 -2.84 -12.30 13.84
C ASP A 104 -2.03 -13.60 13.77
N LEU A 105 -2.64 -14.75 14.08
CA LEU A 105 -1.99 -16.06 13.98
C LEU A 105 -1.58 -16.38 12.55
N ALA A 106 -2.46 -16.11 11.57
CA ALA A 106 -2.14 -16.32 10.17
C ALA A 106 -0.98 -15.42 9.70
N ASP A 107 -0.94 -14.17 10.15
CA ASP A 107 0.15 -13.24 9.87
C ASP A 107 1.49 -13.71 10.47
N TYR A 108 1.46 -14.25 11.68
CA TYR A 108 2.63 -14.86 12.31
C TYR A 108 3.12 -16.09 11.54
N ASP A 109 2.23 -16.98 11.11
CA ASP A 109 2.60 -18.14 10.29
C ASP A 109 3.29 -17.69 8.99
N GLN A 110 2.77 -16.66 8.31
CA GLN A 110 3.42 -16.09 7.12
C GLN A 110 4.77 -15.43 7.43
N ALA A 111 4.92 -14.80 8.60
CA ALA A 111 6.19 -14.23 9.04
C ALA A 111 7.24 -15.33 9.31
N ILE A 112 6.84 -16.42 9.97
CA ILE A 112 7.69 -17.59 10.23
C ILE A 112 8.17 -18.19 8.91
N LEU A 113 7.27 -18.44 7.96
CA LEU A 113 7.63 -18.98 6.64
C LEU A 113 8.63 -18.08 5.88
N ARG A 114 8.49 -16.76 6.01
CA ARG A 114 9.46 -15.81 5.43
C ARG A 114 10.82 -15.92 6.11
N GLN A 115 10.86 -16.04 7.43
CA GLN A 115 12.09 -16.19 8.20
C GLN A 115 12.79 -17.52 7.90
N GLU A 116 12.06 -18.62 7.80
CA GLU A 116 12.60 -19.93 7.43
C GLU A 116 13.30 -19.88 6.07
N LYS A 117 12.68 -19.24 5.07
CA LYS A 117 13.29 -19.03 3.75
C LYS A 117 14.57 -18.21 3.82
N LEU A 118 14.63 -17.21 4.70
CA LEU A 118 15.85 -16.40 4.88
C LEU A 118 16.96 -17.21 5.57
N LEU A 119 16.61 -18.02 6.57
CA LEU A 119 17.55 -18.89 7.26
C LEU A 119 18.10 -19.98 6.34
N GLU A 120 17.25 -20.59 5.51
CA GLU A 120 17.66 -21.57 4.51
C GLU A 120 18.67 -20.97 3.52
N ARG A 121 18.39 -19.77 3.02
CA ARG A 121 19.31 -19.04 2.14
C ARG A 121 20.65 -18.77 2.83
N ALA A 122 20.63 -18.27 4.07
CA ALA A 122 21.85 -18.01 4.83
C ALA A 122 22.65 -19.29 5.09
N SER A 123 21.98 -20.38 5.48
CA SER A 123 22.60 -21.70 5.68
C SER A 123 23.28 -22.22 4.42
N ASN A 124 22.62 -22.08 3.26
CA ASN A 124 23.19 -22.49 1.98
C ASN A 124 24.42 -21.66 1.59
N ILE A 125 24.44 -20.37 1.89
CA ILE A 125 25.61 -19.50 1.67
C ILE A 125 26.78 -19.97 2.55
N ILE A 126 26.55 -20.19 3.84
CA ILE A 126 27.58 -20.65 4.78
C ILE A 126 28.12 -22.02 4.35
N ARG A 127 27.23 -22.95 3.97
CA ARG A 127 27.64 -24.29 3.52
C ARG A 127 28.54 -24.22 2.29
N ARG A 128 28.21 -23.36 1.31
CA ARG A 128 29.07 -23.15 0.13
C ARG A 128 30.44 -22.59 0.53
N GLN A 129 30.46 -21.56 1.39
CA GLN A 129 31.72 -20.98 1.87
C GLN A 129 32.60 -21.99 2.62
N LEU A 130 32.00 -22.90 3.38
CA LEU A 130 32.72 -23.98 4.05
C LEU A 130 33.31 -24.98 3.06
N ILE A 131 32.53 -25.42 2.06
CA ILE A 131 33.01 -26.33 1.00
C ILE A 131 34.15 -25.67 0.20
N ASP A 132 33.96 -24.42 -0.23
CA ASP A 132 34.96 -23.65 -0.98
C ASP A 132 36.25 -23.45 -0.15
N GLY A 133 36.14 -23.35 1.17
CA GLY A 133 37.28 -23.24 2.10
C GLY A 133 38.00 -24.56 2.38
N GLU A 134 37.33 -25.71 2.24
CA GLU A 134 37.93 -27.04 2.37
C GLU A 134 38.68 -27.44 1.10
N ASP A 135 38.11 -27.18 -0.08
CA ASP A 135 38.77 -27.44 -1.38
C ASP A 135 40.07 -26.62 -1.52
N GLY A 136 40.10 -25.39 -1.00
CA GLY A 136 41.29 -24.54 -0.97
C GLY A 136 42.40 -25.02 -0.03
N LYS A 137 42.08 -25.83 0.99
CA LYS A 137 43.09 -26.44 1.89
C LYS A 137 43.70 -27.70 1.30
N THR A 138 42.90 -28.54 0.63
CA THR A 138 43.41 -29.76 -0.01
C THR A 138 44.39 -29.49 -1.15
N SER A 139 44.31 -28.34 -1.82
CA SER A 139 45.29 -27.95 -2.84
C SER A 139 46.62 -27.43 -2.27
N LEU A 140 46.69 -27.07 -0.98
CA LEU A 140 47.91 -26.54 -0.34
C LEU A 140 48.69 -27.61 0.44
N GLU A 141 48.13 -28.81 0.65
CA GLU A 141 48.80 -29.93 1.33
C GLU A 141 49.39 -30.99 0.37
N MET A 142 49.32 -30.75 -0.95
CA MET A 142 49.80 -31.66 -2.01
C MET A 142 51.09 -31.19 -2.73
N ASP A 143 51.76 -30.15 -2.22
CA ASP A 143 53.09 -29.69 -2.67
C ASP A 143 54.18 -29.92 -1.61
#